data_AF-A0A6S6QNY1-F1
#
_entry.id   AF-A0A6S6QNY1-F1
#
_cell.length_a   1.000
_cell.length_b   1.000
_cell.length_c   1.000
_cell.angle_alpha   90.00
_cell.angle_beta   90.00
_cell.angle_gamma   90.00
#
_symmetry.space_group_name_H-M   'P 1'
#
loop_
_entity.id
_entity.type
_entity.pdbx_description
1 polymer ?
#
loop_
_entity_poly.entity_id
_entity_poly.type
_entity_poly.pdbx_seq_one_letter_code
_entity_poly.pdbx_strand_id
1 'polypeptide(L)'
;MIEAEDGEVCLKLLGEQRFDMAFLDVHMPGMTGIEALCRARQQGNQTFVVLMSGQPKSEIVEIARKLEAYDFLAKPFPGGDLIAIFKTYERLVQPVRALLVDDSATVRRVISKIIDQSIFRVTMDEAGTGMQAVDLCDKGRYDVVFLDMNMPDIDGPQTLARLRSKNPNVRVVVNSSEPEENVLRRFGNQRVEIFLKKPFYPKDVDRAMRTVFDLPTPYRIETAAPAPAA
;
A
#
# COMPACT_ATOMS: atom_id res chain seq x y z
N MET A 1 16.71 -1.57 -20.41
CA MET A 1 16.91 -2.67 -19.46
C MET A 1 18.40 -2.90 -19.36
N ILE A 2 18.94 -2.92 -18.14
CA ILE A 2 20.36 -3.17 -17.87
C ILE A 2 20.41 -4.50 -17.11
N GLU A 3 21.39 -5.34 -17.42
CA GLU A 3 21.54 -6.67 -16.83
C GLU A 3 22.84 -6.72 -16.01
N ALA A 4 22.81 -7.51 -14.94
CA ALA A 4 23.96 -7.82 -14.10
C ALA A 4 24.11 -9.33 -14.03
N GLU A 5 25.31 -9.84 -14.30
CA GLU A 5 25.58 -11.28 -14.35
C GLU A 5 25.86 -11.89 -12.97
N ASP A 6 26.20 -11.07 -11.97
CA ASP A 6 26.47 -11.47 -10.60
C ASP A 6 26.16 -10.36 -9.57
N GLY A 7 26.30 -10.68 -8.28
CA GLY A 7 26.01 -9.75 -7.18
C GLY A 7 26.99 -8.57 -7.07
N GLU A 8 28.24 -8.71 -7.47
CA GLU A 8 29.23 -7.62 -7.41
C GLU A 8 28.94 -6.56 -8.48
N VAL A 9 28.64 -7.00 -9.71
CA VAL A 9 28.18 -6.12 -10.79
C VAL A 9 26.86 -5.45 -10.42
N CYS A 10 25.92 -6.21 -9.83
CA CYS A 10 24.64 -5.66 -9.36
C CYS A 10 24.84 -4.55 -8.32
N LEU A 11 25.66 -4.79 -7.30
CA LEU A 11 25.96 -3.79 -6.27
C LEU A 11 26.60 -2.54 -6.87
N LYS A 12 27.57 -2.71 -7.77
CA LYS A 12 28.21 -1.59 -8.47
C LYS A 12 27.19 -0.76 -9.24
N LEU A 13 26.33 -1.40 -10.03
CA LEU A 13 25.28 -0.73 -10.80
C LEU A 13 24.30 0.03 -9.90
N LEU A 14 23.82 -0.59 -8.82
CA LEU A 14 22.90 0.03 -7.85
C LEU A 14 23.51 1.23 -7.11
N GLY A 15 24.85 1.29 -7.01
CA GLY A 15 25.59 2.41 -6.43
C GLY A 15 25.92 3.54 -7.41
N GLU A 16 26.16 3.22 -8.69
CA GLU A 16 26.56 4.18 -9.72
C GLU A 16 25.36 4.83 -10.43
N GLN A 17 24.23 4.13 -10.52
CA GLN A 17 23.07 4.55 -11.29
C GLN A 17 21.79 4.46 -10.45
N ARG A 18 20.84 5.34 -10.77
CA ARG A 18 19.50 5.28 -10.18
C ARG A 18 18.60 4.40 -11.04
N PHE A 19 18.03 3.38 -10.42
CA PHE A 19 17.02 2.53 -11.02
C PHE A 19 15.68 2.73 -10.34
N ASP A 20 14.63 2.80 -11.14
CA ASP A 20 13.24 2.82 -10.69
C ASP A 20 12.85 1.47 -10.09
N MET A 21 13.25 0.38 -10.75
CA MET A 21 12.94 -1.00 -10.37
C MET A 21 14.12 -1.94 -10.70
N ALA A 22 14.31 -2.97 -9.87
CA ALA A 22 15.22 -4.08 -10.15
C ALA A 22 14.57 -5.43 -9.82
N PHE A 23 14.80 -6.42 -10.69
CA PHE A 23 14.50 -7.82 -10.40
C PHE A 23 15.82 -8.52 -10.09
N LEU A 24 15.94 -9.10 -8.90
CA LEU A 24 17.23 -9.58 -8.38
C LEU A 24 17.14 -11.04 -7.95
N ASP A 25 17.96 -11.90 -8.55
CA ASP A 25 18.03 -13.31 -8.12
C ASP A 25 18.58 -13.40 -6.70
N VAL A 26 17.91 -14.18 -5.84
CA VAL A 26 18.41 -14.43 -4.48
C VAL A 26 19.75 -15.18 -4.54
N HIS A 27 19.86 -16.18 -5.41
CA HIS A 27 21.05 -17.02 -5.49
C HIS A 27 21.84 -16.68 -6.75
N MET A 28 23.04 -16.13 -6.57
CA MET A 28 24.00 -15.88 -7.63
C MET A 28 25.39 -16.37 -7.20
N PRO A 29 26.28 -16.75 -8.13
CA PRO A 29 27.66 -17.09 -7.81
C PRO A 29 28.39 -15.92 -7.13
N GLY A 30 29.26 -16.23 -6.17
CA GLY A 30 30.00 -15.21 -5.42
C GLY A 30 29.08 -14.50 -4.41
N MET A 31 28.71 -13.25 -4.71
CA MET A 31 27.79 -12.47 -3.89
C MET A 31 26.33 -12.79 -4.26
N THR A 32 25.54 -13.15 -3.25
CA THR A 32 24.09 -13.36 -3.41
C THR A 32 23.36 -12.04 -3.66
N GLY A 33 22.18 -12.10 -4.28
CA GLY A 33 21.39 -10.88 -4.50
C GLY A 33 20.93 -10.22 -3.20
N ILE A 34 20.70 -10.99 -2.15
CA ILE A 34 20.34 -10.42 -0.84
C ILE A 34 21.53 -9.67 -0.22
N GLU A 35 22.74 -10.19 -0.34
CA GLU A 35 23.95 -9.47 0.10
C GLU A 35 24.16 -8.19 -0.71
N ALA A 36 23.97 -8.25 -2.03
CA ALA A 36 24.05 -7.08 -2.91
C ALA A 36 23.01 -6.02 -2.51
N LEU A 37 21.75 -6.42 -2.30
CA LEU A 37 20.69 -5.53 -1.83
C LEU A 37 21.01 -4.93 -0.46
N CYS A 38 21.49 -5.74 0.48
CA CYS A 38 21.87 -5.29 1.82
C CYS A 38 22.93 -4.18 1.75
N ARG A 39 23.99 -4.39 0.98
CA ARG A 39 25.06 -3.39 0.78
C ARG A 39 24.55 -2.15 0.05
N ALA A 40 23.70 -2.30 -0.96
CA ALA A 40 23.09 -1.18 -1.68
C ALA A 40 22.21 -0.33 -0.75
N ARG A 41 21.41 -0.95 0.13
CA ARG A 41 20.59 -0.25 1.14
C ARG A 41 21.45 0.51 2.15
N GLN A 42 22.57 -0.06 2.59
CA GLN A 42 23.54 0.64 3.45
C GLN A 42 24.16 1.89 2.78
N GLN A 43 24.23 1.90 1.45
CA GLN A 43 24.66 3.05 0.65
C GLN A 43 23.52 4.03 0.32
N GLY A 44 22.32 3.81 0.87
CA GLY A 44 21.16 4.68 0.66
C GLY A 44 20.40 4.44 -0.64
N ASN A 45 20.64 3.33 -1.35
CA ASN A 45 19.85 2.98 -2.54
C ASN A 45 18.38 2.74 -2.15
N GLN A 46 17.44 3.32 -2.89
CA GLN A 46 16.00 3.22 -2.67
C GLN A 46 15.26 2.60 -3.85
N THR A 47 15.97 1.87 -4.74
CA THR A 47 15.36 1.21 -5.89
C THR A 47 14.28 0.23 -5.44
N PHE A 48 13.17 0.18 -6.18
CA PHE A 48 12.11 -0.80 -5.94
C PHE A 48 12.57 -2.20 -6.35
N VAL A 49 12.90 -3.05 -5.38
CA VAL A 49 13.50 -4.36 -5.67
C VAL A 49 12.49 -5.49 -5.47
N VAL A 50 12.36 -6.34 -6.48
CA VAL A 50 11.64 -7.62 -6.39
C VAL A 50 12.67 -8.75 -6.47
N LEU A 51 12.70 -9.58 -5.45
CA LEU A 51 13.63 -10.72 -5.40
C LEU A 51 13.07 -11.88 -6.23
N MET A 52 13.91 -12.62 -6.92
CA MET A 52 13.51 -13.81 -7.66
C MET A 52 14.04 -15.06 -6.96
N SER A 53 13.17 -16.02 -6.67
CA SER A 53 13.54 -17.26 -5.96
C SER A 53 12.63 -18.41 -6.37
N GLY A 54 13.10 -19.66 -6.32
CA GLY A 54 12.24 -20.84 -6.55
C GLY A 54 11.25 -21.05 -5.40
N GLN A 55 11.77 -21.24 -4.19
CA GLN A 55 11.00 -21.33 -2.95
C GLN A 55 11.75 -20.59 -1.84
N PRO A 56 11.30 -19.40 -1.43
CA PRO A 56 11.96 -18.66 -0.36
C PRO A 56 11.70 -19.33 0.99
N LYS A 57 12.77 -19.61 1.74
CA LYS A 57 12.69 -20.05 3.14
C LYS A 57 12.24 -18.88 4.02
N SER A 58 11.55 -19.14 5.12
CA SER A 58 11.03 -18.11 6.04
C SER A 58 12.11 -17.12 6.50
N GLU A 59 13.33 -17.60 6.79
CA GLU A 59 14.48 -16.77 7.18
C GLU A 59 14.84 -15.72 6.10
N ILE A 60 14.82 -16.13 4.83
CA ILE A 60 15.12 -15.27 3.70
C ILE A 60 14.03 -14.21 3.51
N VAL A 61 12.77 -14.56 3.75
CA VAL A 61 11.66 -13.62 3.67
C VAL A 61 11.77 -12.54 4.75
N GLU A 62 12.10 -12.91 5.97
CA GLU A 62 12.32 -11.93 7.05
C GLU A 62 13.46 -10.97 6.75
N ILE A 63 14.57 -11.46 6.19
CA ILE A 63 15.69 -10.62 5.76
C ILE A 63 15.24 -9.66 4.65
N ALA A 64 14.56 -10.18 3.63
CA ALA A 64 14.06 -9.37 2.51
C ALA A 64 13.15 -8.24 2.96
N ARG A 65 12.27 -8.49 3.96
CA ARG A 65 11.40 -7.47 4.55
C ARG A 65 12.20 -6.38 5.26
N LYS A 66 13.22 -6.75 6.05
CA LYS A 66 14.10 -5.80 6.73
C LYS A 66 14.90 -4.93 5.75
N LEU A 67 15.18 -5.46 4.56
CA LEU A 67 15.86 -4.73 3.48
C LEU A 67 14.89 -3.94 2.59
N GLU A 68 13.60 -3.93 2.91
CA GLU A 68 12.56 -3.26 2.11
C GLU A 68 12.60 -3.71 0.63
N ALA A 69 12.85 -4.99 0.40
CA ALA A 69 12.45 -5.61 -0.86
C ALA A 69 10.92 -5.56 -0.94
N TYR A 70 10.36 -5.34 -2.13
CA TYR A 70 8.93 -5.23 -2.28
C TYR A 70 8.24 -6.59 -2.18
N ASP A 71 8.71 -7.58 -2.94
CA ASP A 71 8.11 -8.91 -3.02
C ASP A 71 9.11 -9.95 -3.53
N PHE A 72 8.70 -11.22 -3.54
CA PHE A 72 9.34 -12.32 -4.25
C PHE A 72 8.55 -12.71 -5.50
N LEU A 73 9.29 -13.00 -6.56
CA LEU A 73 8.82 -13.59 -7.79
C LEU A 73 9.28 -15.05 -7.86
N ALA A 74 8.34 -15.99 -7.88
CA ALA A 74 8.62 -17.43 -7.93
C ALA A 74 9.18 -17.85 -9.29
N LYS A 75 10.28 -18.61 -9.33
CA LYS A 75 10.80 -19.20 -10.58
C LYS A 75 10.24 -20.62 -10.79
N PRO A 76 9.82 -20.98 -12.02
CA PRO A 76 9.64 -20.12 -13.20
C PRO A 76 8.47 -19.16 -13.00
N PHE A 77 8.61 -17.90 -13.45
CA PHE A 77 7.61 -16.87 -13.22
C PHE A 77 6.56 -16.79 -14.34
N PRO A 78 5.27 -16.92 -14.04
CA PRO A 78 4.20 -16.61 -14.97
C PRO A 78 4.26 -15.15 -15.43
N GLY A 79 4.02 -14.88 -16.71
CA GLY A 79 3.98 -13.51 -17.23
C GLY A 79 2.96 -12.61 -16.51
N GLY A 80 1.89 -13.19 -15.95
CA GLY A 80 0.90 -12.47 -15.14
C GLY A 80 1.48 -11.84 -13.87
N ASP A 81 2.46 -12.49 -13.24
CA ASP A 81 3.06 -11.98 -11.99
C ASP A 81 3.95 -10.77 -12.26
N LEU A 82 4.74 -10.80 -13.35
CA LEU A 82 5.50 -9.64 -13.80
C LEU A 82 4.60 -8.44 -14.11
N ILE A 83 3.51 -8.68 -14.86
CA ILE A 83 2.54 -7.62 -15.18
C ILE A 83 1.93 -7.03 -13.90
N ALA A 84 1.62 -7.86 -12.90
CA ALA A 84 1.11 -7.40 -11.62
C ALA A 84 2.12 -6.52 -10.86
N ILE A 85 3.40 -6.89 -10.87
CA ILE A 85 4.48 -6.08 -10.27
C ILE A 85 4.59 -4.71 -10.97
N PHE A 86 4.63 -4.67 -12.30
CA PHE A 86 4.71 -3.42 -13.04
C PHE A 86 3.51 -2.51 -12.77
N LYS A 87 2.29 -3.06 -12.83
CA LYS A 87 1.06 -2.30 -12.49
C LYS A 87 1.08 -1.78 -11.06
N THR A 88 1.61 -2.56 -10.13
CA THR A 88 1.75 -2.12 -8.74
C THR A 88 2.71 -0.95 -8.65
N TYR A 89 3.90 -1.07 -9.25
CA TYR A 89 4.87 0.02 -9.24
C TYR A 89 4.33 1.31 -9.86
N GLU A 90 3.71 1.22 -11.04
CA GLU A 90 3.05 2.35 -11.70
C GLU A 90 2.03 3.03 -10.78
N ARG A 91 1.25 2.25 -10.04
CA ARG A 91 0.27 2.79 -9.09
C ARG A 91 0.93 3.47 -7.89
N LEU A 92 2.00 2.90 -7.34
CA LEU A 92 2.69 3.42 -6.16
C LEU A 92 3.38 4.76 -6.43
N VAL A 93 3.92 4.96 -7.63
CA VAL A 93 4.65 6.18 -8.00
C VAL A 93 3.74 7.32 -8.47
N GLN A 94 2.49 7.03 -8.82
CA GLN A 94 1.53 8.06 -9.18
C GLN A 94 1.00 8.79 -7.93
N PRO A 95 0.96 10.14 -7.93
CA PRO A 95 0.41 10.90 -6.82
C PRO A 95 -1.03 10.50 -6.51
N VAL A 96 -1.35 10.42 -5.22
CA VAL A 96 -2.68 10.14 -4.69
C VAL A 96 -3.10 11.31 -3.81
N ARG A 97 -4.26 11.91 -4.09
CA ARG A 97 -4.88 12.88 -3.18
C ARG A 97 -5.84 12.17 -2.26
N ALA A 98 -5.53 12.19 -0.97
CA ALA A 98 -6.38 11.65 0.08
C ALA A 98 -7.06 12.77 0.88
N LEU A 99 -8.27 12.50 1.36
CA LEU A 99 -8.96 13.34 2.34
C LEU A 99 -9.26 12.48 3.57
N LEU A 100 -8.86 12.96 4.75
CA LEU A 100 -9.20 12.32 6.02
C LEU A 100 -10.25 13.13 6.76
N VAL A 101 -11.40 12.52 7.02
CA VAL A 101 -12.56 13.14 7.67
C VAL A 101 -12.84 12.42 8.97
N ASP A 102 -12.47 13.04 10.09
CA ASP A 102 -12.65 12.47 11.43
C ASP A 102 -12.66 13.61 12.45
N ASP A 103 -13.61 13.64 13.38
CA ASP A 103 -13.71 14.70 14.39
C ASP A 103 -12.59 14.61 15.45
N SER A 104 -12.03 13.41 15.65
CA SER A 104 -10.92 13.18 16.56
C SER A 104 -9.58 13.60 15.93
N ALA A 105 -9.04 14.71 16.42
CA ALA A 105 -7.69 15.16 16.06
C ALA A 105 -6.60 14.10 16.34
N THR A 106 -6.81 13.23 17.33
CA THR A 106 -5.89 12.12 17.64
C THR A 106 -5.90 11.08 16.53
N VAL A 107 -7.09 10.68 16.04
CA VAL A 107 -7.21 9.74 14.92
C VAL A 107 -6.58 10.34 13.67
N ARG A 108 -6.83 11.62 13.41
CA ARG A 108 -6.23 12.32 12.26
C ARG A 108 -4.71 12.27 12.27
N ARG A 109 -4.08 12.64 13.38
CA ARG A 109 -2.62 12.56 13.55
C ARG A 109 -2.06 11.16 13.33
N VAL A 110 -2.76 10.11 13.80
CA VAL A 110 -2.29 8.72 13.64
C VAL A 110 -2.33 8.30 12.17
N ILE A 111 -3.43 8.53 11.46
CA ILE A 111 -3.55 8.17 10.03
C ILE A 111 -2.57 8.99 9.20
N SER A 112 -2.46 10.31 9.42
CA SER A 112 -1.51 11.16 8.70
C SER A 112 -0.08 10.65 8.85
N LYS A 113 0.35 10.31 10.07
CA LYS A 113 1.69 9.74 10.32
C LYS A 113 1.90 8.38 9.62
N ILE A 114 0.88 7.52 9.59
CA ILE A 114 0.98 6.22 8.92
C ILE A 114 1.12 6.42 7.41
N ILE A 115 0.37 7.36 6.84
CA ILE A 115 0.39 7.65 5.42
C ILE A 115 1.70 8.34 5.01
N ASP A 116 2.27 9.21 5.84
CA ASP A 116 3.60 9.81 5.60
C ASP A 116 4.71 8.74 5.49
N GLN A 117 4.52 7.59 6.15
CA GLN A 117 5.44 6.44 6.10
C GLN A 117 5.03 5.40 5.06
N SER A 118 4.00 5.68 4.27
CA SER A 118 3.48 4.77 3.27
C SER A 118 4.39 4.71 2.04
N ILE A 119 4.43 3.54 1.41
CA ILE A 119 5.07 3.37 0.10
C ILE A 119 4.31 4.10 -1.03
N PHE A 120 3.05 4.49 -0.80
CA PHE A 120 2.24 5.26 -1.74
C PHE A 120 2.62 6.74 -1.68
N ARG A 121 2.68 7.40 -2.84
CA ARG A 121 2.87 8.86 -2.90
C ARG A 121 1.57 9.60 -2.61
N VAL A 122 1.25 9.78 -1.33
CA VAL A 122 -0.01 10.41 -0.90
C VAL A 122 0.21 11.85 -0.46
N THR A 123 -0.67 12.74 -0.88
CA THR A 123 -0.88 14.06 -0.26
C THR A 123 -2.24 14.04 0.43
N MET A 124 -2.26 14.32 1.72
CA MET A 124 -3.48 14.22 2.53
C MET A 124 -3.93 15.58 3.04
N ASP A 125 -5.20 15.91 2.77
CA ASP A 125 -5.90 17.00 3.43
C ASP A 125 -6.74 16.45 4.60
N GLU A 126 -6.96 17.26 5.63
CA GLU A 126 -7.73 16.88 6.82
C GLU A 126 -9.02 17.72 6.97
N ALA A 127 -10.09 17.06 7.41
CA ALA A 127 -11.34 17.67 7.82
C ALA A 127 -11.77 17.11 9.19
N GLY A 128 -12.19 17.99 10.09
CA GLY A 128 -12.77 17.64 11.38
C GLY A 128 -14.28 17.38 11.35
N THR A 129 -14.95 17.69 10.24
CA THR A 129 -16.41 17.54 10.12
C THR A 129 -16.80 17.17 8.69
N GLY A 130 -18.01 16.65 8.51
CA GLY A 130 -18.52 16.25 7.20
C GLY A 130 -18.73 17.45 6.27
N MET A 131 -19.16 18.61 6.79
CA MET A 131 -19.29 19.84 6.00
C MET A 131 -17.94 20.38 5.54
N GLN A 132 -16.92 20.36 6.41
CA GLN A 132 -15.57 20.77 6.01
C GLN A 132 -15.03 19.87 4.88
N ALA A 133 -15.31 18.57 4.92
CA ALA A 133 -14.96 17.66 3.83
C ALA A 133 -15.66 18.02 2.51
N VAL A 134 -16.94 18.37 2.57
CA VAL A 134 -17.71 18.81 1.40
C VAL A 134 -17.12 20.09 0.79
N ASP A 135 -16.71 21.04 1.62
CA ASP A 135 -16.09 22.31 1.19
C ASP A 135 -14.70 22.10 0.58
N LEU A 136 -13.91 21.16 1.11
CA LEU A 136 -12.62 20.79 0.53
C LEU A 136 -12.80 20.12 -0.84
N CYS A 137 -13.83 19.26 -0.99
CA CYS A 137 -14.18 18.66 -2.26
C CYS A 137 -14.72 19.65 -3.31
N ASP A 138 -15.15 20.86 -2.91
CA ASP A 138 -15.43 21.94 -3.88
C ASP A 138 -14.17 22.56 -4.47
N LYS A 139 -13.05 22.50 -3.73
CA LYS A 139 -11.78 23.12 -4.13
C LYS A 139 -10.89 22.15 -4.89
N GLY A 140 -11.16 20.86 -4.85
CA GLY A 140 -10.34 19.85 -5.51
C GLY A 140 -10.93 18.45 -5.47
N ARG A 141 -10.32 17.56 -6.25
CA ARG A 141 -10.70 16.14 -6.30
C ARG A 141 -9.77 15.31 -5.43
N TYR A 142 -10.34 14.30 -4.79
CA TYR A 142 -9.64 13.27 -4.04
C TYR A 142 -9.88 11.91 -4.67
N ASP A 143 -8.82 11.08 -4.68
CA ASP A 143 -8.85 9.71 -5.17
C ASP A 143 -9.43 8.78 -4.11
N VAL A 144 -9.08 9.03 -2.84
CA VAL A 144 -9.51 8.25 -1.68
C VAL A 144 -9.94 9.16 -0.52
N VAL A 145 -11.01 8.78 0.18
CA VAL A 145 -11.47 9.44 1.40
C VAL A 145 -11.47 8.43 2.54
N PHE A 146 -10.79 8.75 3.63
CA PHE A 146 -10.93 8.08 4.92
C PHE A 146 -12.02 8.80 5.69
N LEU A 147 -13.10 8.11 6.03
CA LEU A 147 -14.33 8.70 6.51
C LEU A 147 -14.77 8.08 7.83
N ASP A 148 -14.87 8.91 8.87
CA ASP A 148 -15.50 8.52 10.12
C ASP A 148 -17.03 8.45 9.99
N MET A 149 -17.63 7.62 10.85
CA MET A 149 -19.07 7.42 10.88
C MET A 149 -19.82 8.52 11.63
N ASN A 150 -19.28 8.98 12.76
CA ASN A 150 -20.00 9.75 13.76
C ASN A 150 -19.31 11.10 13.93
N MET A 151 -19.79 12.08 13.18
CA MET A 151 -19.28 13.45 13.18
C MET A 151 -20.35 14.41 13.70
N PRO A 152 -19.96 15.58 14.25
CA PRO A 152 -20.88 16.48 14.95
C PRO A 152 -21.93 17.17 14.05
N ASP A 153 -21.69 17.29 12.74
CA ASP A 153 -22.58 18.01 11.81
C ASP A 153 -23.45 17.08 10.96
N ILE A 154 -22.84 16.35 10.03
CA ILE A 154 -23.47 15.33 9.19
C ILE A 154 -22.70 14.04 9.34
N ASP A 155 -23.39 12.90 9.31
CA ASP A 155 -22.75 11.60 9.53
C ASP A 155 -22.00 11.09 8.30
N GLY A 156 -21.29 9.96 8.44
CA GLY A 156 -20.52 9.35 7.34
C GLY A 156 -21.36 9.12 6.07
N PRO A 157 -22.50 8.39 6.12
CA PRO A 157 -23.37 8.19 4.95
C PRO A 157 -23.86 9.48 4.29
N GLN A 158 -24.24 10.50 5.07
CA GLN A 158 -24.64 11.81 4.53
C GLN A 158 -23.47 12.52 3.86
N THR A 159 -22.29 12.48 4.47
CA THR A 159 -21.06 13.04 3.91
C THR A 159 -20.74 12.37 2.58
N LEU A 160 -20.70 11.03 2.54
CA LEU A 160 -20.41 10.26 1.33
C LEU A 160 -21.36 10.57 0.18
N ALA A 161 -22.67 10.68 0.46
CA ALA A 161 -23.66 11.05 -0.55
C ALA A 161 -23.34 12.42 -1.19
N ARG A 162 -22.90 13.40 -0.40
CA ARG A 162 -22.49 14.72 -0.89
C ARG A 162 -21.14 14.72 -1.61
N LEU A 163 -20.20 13.90 -1.18
CA LEU A 163 -18.93 13.77 -1.90
C LEU A 163 -19.14 13.14 -3.28
N ARG A 164 -20.01 12.14 -3.36
CA ARG A 164 -20.32 11.43 -4.61
C ARG A 164 -21.16 12.20 -5.61
N SER A 165 -21.99 13.15 -5.17
CA SER A 165 -22.68 14.03 -6.10
C SER A 165 -21.70 14.88 -6.93
N LYS A 166 -20.49 15.14 -6.41
CA LYS A 166 -19.42 15.87 -7.10
C LYS A 166 -18.42 14.95 -7.79
N ASN A 167 -18.03 13.86 -7.12
CA ASN A 167 -17.11 12.85 -7.66
C ASN A 167 -17.71 11.44 -7.52
N PRO A 168 -18.47 10.95 -8.51
CA PRO A 168 -19.12 9.65 -8.44
C PRO A 168 -18.15 8.47 -8.21
N ASN A 169 -16.90 8.64 -8.62
CA ASN A 169 -15.86 7.61 -8.55
C ASN A 169 -14.96 7.72 -7.31
N VAL A 170 -15.29 8.58 -6.33
CA VAL A 170 -14.48 8.69 -5.11
C VAL A 170 -14.48 7.35 -4.36
N ARG A 171 -13.28 6.82 -4.11
CA ARG A 171 -13.07 5.60 -3.34
C ARG A 171 -13.14 5.96 -1.86
N VAL A 172 -13.82 5.16 -1.05
CA VAL A 172 -14.00 5.48 0.38
C VAL A 172 -13.61 4.31 1.26
N VAL A 173 -12.77 4.63 2.24
CA VAL A 173 -12.40 3.80 3.38
C VAL A 173 -13.18 4.33 4.57
N VAL A 174 -14.01 3.47 5.19
CA VAL A 174 -14.76 3.89 6.38
C VAL A 174 -13.99 3.48 7.62
N ASN A 175 -13.68 4.43 8.49
CA ASN A 175 -13.05 4.15 9.77
C ASN A 175 -14.08 4.19 10.91
N SER A 176 -14.27 3.08 11.62
CA SER A 176 -15.31 2.97 12.65
C SER A 176 -14.92 2.03 13.80
N SER A 177 -15.43 2.30 14.99
CA SER A 177 -15.40 1.39 16.14
C SER A 177 -16.60 0.43 16.17
N GLU A 178 -17.63 0.70 15.37
CA GLU A 178 -18.85 -0.12 15.29
C GLU A 178 -18.60 -1.44 14.54
N PRO A 179 -19.37 -2.50 14.83
CA PRO A 179 -19.36 -3.72 14.01
C PRO A 179 -19.70 -3.42 12.54
N GLU A 180 -18.97 -4.04 11.62
CA GLU A 180 -19.10 -3.81 10.17
C GLU A 180 -20.54 -3.96 9.66
N GLU A 181 -21.29 -4.93 10.17
CA GLU A 181 -22.70 -5.17 9.84
C GLU A 181 -23.59 -3.94 10.12
N ASN A 182 -23.35 -3.24 11.23
CA ASN A 182 -24.09 -2.03 11.58
C ASN A 182 -23.71 -0.87 10.67
N VAL A 183 -22.43 -0.76 10.36
CA VAL A 183 -21.91 0.28 9.46
C VAL A 183 -22.49 0.08 8.05
N LEU A 184 -22.48 -1.14 7.53
CA LEU A 184 -23.07 -1.49 6.22
C LEU A 184 -24.56 -1.12 6.14
N ARG A 185 -25.33 -1.41 7.21
CA ARG A 185 -26.75 -1.01 7.26
C ARG A 185 -26.95 0.50 7.14
N ARG A 186 -26.05 1.30 7.71
CA ARG A 186 -26.12 2.78 7.63
C ARG A 186 -25.76 3.31 6.24
N PHE A 187 -24.82 2.68 5.53
CA PHE A 187 -24.48 3.07 4.15
C PHE A 187 -25.48 2.56 3.10
N GLY A 188 -26.25 1.52 3.43
CA GLY A 188 -27.23 0.94 2.51
C GLY A 188 -26.58 0.50 1.19
N ASN A 189 -27.01 1.07 0.07
CA ASN A 189 -26.49 0.74 -1.26
C ASN A 189 -25.25 1.56 -1.66
N GLN A 190 -24.75 2.45 -0.80
CA GLN A 190 -23.54 3.20 -1.10
C GLN A 190 -22.32 2.28 -1.04
N ARG A 191 -21.59 2.18 -2.15
CA ARG A 191 -20.34 1.39 -2.21
C ARG A 191 -19.33 1.90 -1.18
N VAL A 192 -18.76 1.01 -0.38
CA VAL A 192 -17.59 1.28 0.47
C VAL A 192 -16.51 0.30 0.04
N GLU A 193 -15.26 0.78 -0.13
CA GLU A 193 -14.18 -0.11 -0.61
C GLU A 193 -13.71 -1.05 0.50
N ILE A 194 -13.55 -0.52 1.72
CA ILE A 194 -13.08 -1.28 2.88
C ILE A 194 -13.39 -0.56 4.19
N PHE A 195 -13.56 -1.35 5.25
CA PHE A 195 -13.72 -0.89 6.62
C PHE A 195 -12.40 -0.96 7.40
N LEU A 196 -12.03 0.14 8.04
CA LEU A 196 -10.89 0.27 8.94
C LEU A 196 -11.40 0.27 10.39
N LYS A 197 -11.37 -0.89 11.04
CA LYS A 197 -11.84 -1.05 12.42
C LYS A 197 -10.90 -0.35 13.41
N LYS A 198 -11.45 0.52 14.26
CA LYS A 198 -10.73 1.17 15.36
C LYS A 198 -10.61 0.24 16.58
N PRO A 199 -9.46 0.19 17.28
CA PRO A 199 -8.18 0.79 16.91
C PRO A 199 -7.51 0.04 15.76
N PHE A 200 -6.77 0.78 14.92
CA PHE A 200 -6.05 0.24 13.76
C PHE A 200 -4.55 0.53 13.85
N TYR A 201 -3.78 -0.22 13.07
CA TYR A 201 -2.32 -0.15 13.01
C TYR A 201 -1.84 0.18 11.59
N PRO A 202 -0.55 0.52 11.38
CA PRO A 202 -0.03 0.84 10.05
C PRO A 202 -0.38 -0.19 8.96
N LYS A 203 -0.32 -1.49 9.29
CA LYS A 203 -0.69 -2.59 8.39
C LYS A 203 -2.15 -2.55 7.92
N ASP A 204 -3.07 -2.04 8.75
CA ASP A 204 -4.49 -2.00 8.41
C ASP A 204 -4.77 -0.87 7.40
N VAL A 205 -4.06 0.25 7.52
CA VAL A 205 -4.11 1.37 6.56
C VAL A 205 -3.44 0.97 5.25
N ASP A 206 -2.29 0.29 5.28
CA ASP A 206 -1.64 -0.25 4.07
C ASP A 206 -2.57 -1.22 3.33
N ARG A 207 -3.21 -2.14 4.07
CA ARG A 207 -4.23 -3.04 3.49
C ARG A 207 -5.37 -2.24 2.86
N ALA A 208 -5.88 -1.21 3.53
CA ALA A 208 -6.96 -0.40 3.01
C ALA A 208 -6.57 0.31 1.70
N MET A 209 -5.38 0.90 1.64
CA MET A 209 -4.85 1.55 0.44
C MET A 209 -4.69 0.55 -0.71
N ARG A 210 -4.16 -0.64 -0.43
CA ARG A 210 -4.03 -1.70 -1.44
C ARG A 210 -5.39 -2.15 -1.97
N THR A 211 -6.38 -2.34 -1.11
CA THR A 211 -7.75 -2.69 -1.52
C THR A 211 -8.37 -1.59 -2.38
N VAL A 212 -8.24 -0.32 -1.97
CA VAL A 212 -8.73 0.84 -2.72
C VAL A 212 -8.16 0.90 -4.15
N PHE A 213 -6.90 0.51 -4.33
CA PHE A 213 -6.23 0.53 -5.63
C PHE A 213 -6.14 -0.83 -6.31
N ASP A 214 -6.90 -1.81 -5.83
CA ASP A 214 -6.96 -3.17 -6.38
C ASP A 214 -5.58 -3.84 -6.52
N LEU A 215 -4.67 -3.54 -5.57
CA LEU A 215 -3.30 -4.01 -5.57
C LEU A 215 -3.13 -5.33 -4.80
N PRO A 216 -2.24 -6.22 -5.27
CA PRO A 216 -1.90 -7.43 -4.53
C PRO A 216 -1.18 -7.08 -3.22
N THR A 217 -1.44 -7.89 -2.18
CA THR A 217 -0.56 -7.95 -1.00
C THR A 217 0.76 -8.57 -1.40
N PRO A 218 1.91 -8.00 -1.02
CA PRO A 218 3.22 -8.59 -1.29
C PRO A 218 3.45 -9.83 -0.42
N TYR A 219 4.45 -10.62 -0.77
CA TYR A 219 4.89 -11.83 -0.08
C TYR A 219 3.86 -12.96 -0.07
N ARG A 220 3.06 -13.10 -1.15
CA ARG A 220 2.03 -14.15 -1.28
C ARG A 220 2.57 -15.57 -1.16
N ILE A 221 3.83 -15.79 -1.53
CA ILE A 221 4.48 -17.10 -1.53
C ILE A 221 4.55 -17.71 -0.11
N GLU A 222 4.48 -16.89 0.95
CA GLU A 222 4.38 -17.37 2.34
C GLU A 222 2.97 -17.86 2.74
N THR A 223 1.92 -17.39 2.05
CA THR A 223 0.52 -17.73 2.41
C THR A 223 0.03 -19.07 1.85
N ALA A 224 0.83 -19.69 0.97
CA ALA A 224 0.62 -21.05 0.51
C ALA A 224 1.27 -22.05 1.47
N ALA A 225 0.86 -22.05 2.75
CA ALA A 225 1.13 -23.20 3.61
C ALA A 225 0.40 -24.43 3.02
N PRO A 226 1.02 -25.62 3.01
CA PRO A 226 0.31 -26.83 2.59
C PRO A 226 -0.90 -27.03 3.51
N ALA A 227 -2.04 -27.40 2.93
CA ALA A 227 -3.22 -27.77 3.70
C ALA A 227 -2.83 -28.78 4.79
N PRO A 228 -3.39 -28.69 6.01
CA PRO A 228 -3.11 -29.69 7.04
C PRO A 228 -3.42 -31.07 6.47
N ALA A 229 -2.48 -31.99 6.61
CA ALA A 229 -2.68 -33.39 6.23
C ALA A 229 -3.95 -33.88 6.93
N ALA A 230 -4.92 -34.34 6.13
CA ALA A 230 -6.15 -34.95 6.59
C ALA A 230 -5.87 -36.24 7.37
#